data_AF-S7P635-F1
#
_entry.id   AF-S7P635-F1
#
_cell.length_a   1.000
_cell.length_b   1.000
_cell.length_c   1.000
_cell.angle_alpha   90.00
_cell.angle_beta   90.00
_cell.angle_gamma   90.00
#
_symmetry.space_group_name_H-M   'P 1'
#
loop_
_entity.id
_entity.type
_entity.pdbx_description
1 polymer ?
#
loop_
_entity_poly.entity_id
_entity_poly.type
_entity_poly.pdbx_seq_one_letter_code
_entity_poly.pdbx_strand_id
1 'polypeptide(L)'
;MPVMGSPALLLLLCGALALTQTWAGPHSLRYFYTIVSRPGRGEPRFFAVGYVDDTQFVRFDSDAASPRAEPRAPWMQQPWVEREDSGYWDRETQNLKGHAQTFRVGLKILRGYYNQSRDGEPRGPGPVTAPIPTDGPGSPE
;
A
#
# COMPACT_ATOMS: atom_id res chain seq x y z
N MET A 1 -49.31 -19.31 -29.80
CA MET A 1 -48.34 -19.39 -30.91
C MET A 1 -46.95 -19.26 -30.31
N PRO A 2 -46.11 -20.32 -30.32
CA PRO A 2 -44.77 -20.23 -29.78
C PRO A 2 -43.86 -19.56 -30.81
N VAL A 3 -43.18 -18.47 -30.44
CA VAL A 3 -42.13 -17.87 -31.26
C VAL A 3 -40.92 -18.81 -31.20
N MET A 4 -40.67 -19.52 -32.29
CA MET A 4 -39.49 -20.35 -32.44
C MET A 4 -38.31 -19.41 -32.75
N GLY A 5 -37.60 -18.98 -31.70
CA GLY A 5 -36.40 -18.17 -31.86
C GLY A 5 -35.40 -18.86 -32.80
N SER A 6 -34.85 -18.12 -33.76
CA SER A 6 -33.94 -18.68 -34.76
C SER A 6 -32.73 -19.34 -34.08
N PRO A 7 -32.51 -20.66 -34.25
CA PRO A 7 -31.38 -21.38 -33.64
C PRO A 7 -30.02 -20.78 -34.02
N ALA A 8 -29.91 -20.23 -35.23
CA ALA A 8 -28.72 -19.54 -35.70
C ALA A 8 -28.40 -18.27 -34.89
N LEU A 9 -29.43 -17.51 -34.48
CA LEU A 9 -29.26 -16.32 -33.65
C LEU A 9 -28.78 -16.71 -32.24
N LEU A 10 -29.35 -17.80 -31.70
CA LEU A 10 -28.93 -18.34 -30.40
C LEU A 10 -27.48 -18.83 -30.45
N LEU A 11 -27.08 -19.51 -31.53
CA LEU A 11 -25.69 -19.98 -31.73
C LEU A 11 -24.71 -18.84 -31.94
N LEU A 12 -25.09 -17.78 -32.67
CA LEU A 12 -24.30 -16.55 -32.81
C LEU A 12 -24.13 -15.85 -31.46
N LEU A 13 -25.21 -15.77 -30.67
CA LEU A 13 -25.18 -15.17 -29.33
C LEU A 13 -24.33 -16.02 -28.36
N CYS A 14 -24.47 -17.34 -28.40
CA CYS A 14 -23.65 -18.28 -27.62
C CYS A 14 -22.18 -18.23 -28.04
N GLY A 15 -21.88 -18.12 -29.34
CA GLY A 15 -20.53 -17.98 -29.87
C GLY A 15 -19.89 -16.66 -29.45
N ALA A 16 -20.64 -15.55 -29.52
CA ALA A 16 -20.20 -14.25 -29.02
C ALA A 16 -19.95 -14.28 -27.50
N LEU A 17 -20.84 -14.89 -26.72
CA LEU A 17 -20.64 -15.05 -25.27
C LEU A 17 -19.45 -15.95 -24.93
N ALA A 18 -19.25 -17.05 -25.67
CA ALA A 18 -18.13 -17.96 -25.48
C ALA A 18 -16.78 -17.28 -25.80
N LEU A 19 -16.74 -16.39 -26.80
CA LEU A 19 -15.56 -15.57 -27.07
C LEU A 19 -15.30 -14.51 -25.98
N THR A 20 -16.34 -14.03 -25.30
CA THR A 20 -16.20 -13.14 -24.14
C THR A 20 -15.85 -13.88 -22.85
N GLN A 21 -15.78 -15.22 -22.88
CA GLN A 21 -15.54 -16.04 -21.71
C GLN A 21 -14.07 -15.93 -21.25
N THR A 22 -13.87 -14.91 -20.42
CA THR A 22 -12.86 -14.76 -19.36
C THR A 22 -11.39 -14.75 -19.80
N TRP A 23 -10.98 -13.63 -20.40
CA TRP A 23 -9.60 -13.13 -20.32
C TRP A 23 -9.31 -12.46 -18.96
N ALA A 24 -9.89 -12.98 -17.87
CA ALA A 24 -9.53 -12.50 -16.54
C ALA A 24 -8.31 -13.29 -16.08
N GLY A 25 -7.12 -12.81 -16.46
CA GLY A 25 -5.90 -13.20 -15.78
C GLY A 25 -5.99 -12.87 -14.28
N PRO A 26 -5.08 -13.39 -13.43
CA PRO A 26 -5.07 -13.02 -12.02
C PRO A 26 -4.90 -11.51 -11.87
N HIS A 27 -5.74 -10.90 -11.03
CA HIS A 27 -5.64 -9.49 -10.67
C HIS A 27 -4.90 -9.32 -9.34
N SER A 28 -4.22 -8.19 -9.15
CA SER A 28 -3.47 -7.87 -7.93
C SER A 28 -3.83 -6.49 -7.38
N LEU A 29 -3.93 -6.38 -6.06
CA LEU A 29 -4.03 -5.10 -5.35
C LEU A 29 -2.75 -4.89 -4.55
N ARG A 30 -2.05 -3.78 -4.78
CA ARG A 30 -0.74 -3.49 -4.19
C ARG A 30 -0.72 -2.10 -3.60
N TYR A 31 -0.26 -1.98 -2.35
CA TYR A 31 0.02 -0.70 -1.70
C TYR A 31 1.52 -0.59 -1.40
N PHE A 32 2.09 0.58 -1.71
CA PHE A 32 3.47 0.90 -1.39
C PHE A 32 3.48 2.08 -0.42
N TYR A 33 4.03 1.84 0.77
CA TYR A 33 4.19 2.84 1.81
C TYR A 33 5.66 3.21 1.94
N THR A 34 5.97 4.50 1.83
CA THR A 34 7.33 4.99 1.98
C THR A 34 7.36 6.10 3.03
N ILE A 35 8.30 6.01 3.96
CA ILE A 35 8.64 7.11 4.85
C ILE A 35 10.11 7.49 4.68
N VAL A 36 10.38 8.78 4.58
CA VAL A 36 11.72 9.31 4.36
C VAL A 36 12.05 10.27 5.50
N SER A 37 13.08 9.95 6.30
CA SER A 37 13.61 10.86 7.30
C SER A 37 14.19 12.10 6.62
N ARG A 38 14.03 13.26 7.25
CA ARG A 38 14.54 14.54 6.72
C ARG A 38 15.20 15.36 7.82
N PRO A 39 16.41 14.97 8.26
CA PRO A 39 17.11 15.72 9.31
C PRO A 39 17.25 17.19 8.95
N GLY A 40 16.94 18.07 9.90
CA GLY A 40 16.99 19.53 9.71
C GLY A 40 15.93 20.13 8.76
N ARG A 41 15.03 19.32 8.17
CA ARG A 41 14.00 19.78 7.21
C ARG A 41 12.58 19.41 7.64
N GLY A 42 12.36 19.24 8.95
CA GLY A 42 11.05 18.99 9.55
C GLY A 42 10.74 17.51 9.78
N GLU A 43 9.44 17.20 9.84
CA GLU A 43 8.96 15.83 10.06
C GLU A 43 9.29 14.92 8.84
N PRO A 44 9.48 13.60 9.07
CA PRO A 44 9.64 12.66 7.96
C PRO A 44 8.49 12.74 6.98
N ARG A 45 8.79 12.70 5.67
CA ARG A 45 7.75 12.66 4.63
C ARG A 45 7.24 11.24 4.50
N PHE A 46 5.93 11.07 4.59
CA PHE A 46 5.25 9.83 4.29
C PHE A 46 4.47 9.98 2.99
N PHE A 47 4.56 8.99 2.10
CA PHE A 47 3.70 8.91 0.93
C PHE A 47 3.32 7.48 0.64
N ALA A 48 2.10 7.32 0.12
CA ALA A 48 1.51 6.03 -0.23
C ALA A 48 0.97 6.07 -1.65
N VAL A 49 1.10 4.95 -2.35
CA VAL A 49 0.47 4.74 -3.67
C VAL A 49 -0.17 3.36 -3.72
N GLY A 50 -1.38 3.28 -4.27
CA GLY A 50 -2.10 2.04 -4.46
C GLY A 50 -2.30 1.73 -5.94
N TYR A 51 -2.15 0.45 -6.29
CA TYR A 51 -2.27 -0.08 -7.64
C TYR A 51 -3.28 -1.22 -7.68
N VAL A 52 -4.17 -1.21 -8.67
CA VAL A 52 -4.89 -2.39 -9.14
C VAL A 52 -4.21 -2.79 -10.44
N ASP A 53 -3.63 -3.99 -10.45
CA ASP A 53 -2.70 -4.44 -11.47
C ASP A 53 -1.60 -3.38 -11.66
N ASP A 54 -1.36 -2.93 -12.88
CA ASP A 54 -0.34 -1.93 -13.17
C ASP A 54 -0.91 -0.50 -13.24
N THR A 55 -2.15 -0.32 -12.80
CA THR A 55 -2.84 0.98 -12.79
C THR A 55 -2.86 1.58 -11.39
N GLN A 56 -2.16 2.71 -11.23
CA GLN A 56 -2.24 3.47 -9.98
C GLN A 56 -3.64 4.07 -9.82
N PHE A 57 -4.31 3.77 -8.71
CA PHE A 57 -5.66 4.24 -8.44
C PHE A 57 -5.77 5.22 -7.28
N VAL A 58 -4.82 5.20 -6.35
CA VAL A 58 -4.79 6.11 -5.19
C VAL A 58 -3.38 6.63 -4.91
N ARG A 59 -3.31 7.86 -4.38
CA ARG A 59 -2.09 8.48 -3.84
C ARG A 59 -2.40 9.22 -2.55
N PHE A 60 -1.44 9.22 -1.63
CA PHE A 60 -1.40 10.13 -0.48
C PHE A 60 0.01 10.68 -0.30
N ASP A 61 0.11 11.94 0.10
CA ASP A 61 1.37 12.62 0.37
C ASP A 61 1.24 13.49 1.61
N SER A 62 2.03 13.22 2.65
CA SER A 62 1.97 13.96 3.91
C SER A 62 2.45 15.40 3.77
N ASP A 63 3.21 15.71 2.72
CA ASP A 63 3.73 17.06 2.45
C ASP A 63 2.78 17.91 1.60
N ALA A 64 1.66 17.35 1.13
CA ALA A 64 0.66 18.13 0.42
C ALA A 64 0.08 19.23 1.34
N ALA A 65 -0.31 20.37 0.77
CA ALA A 65 -0.91 21.47 1.55
C ALA A 65 -2.19 21.04 2.30
N SER A 66 -2.93 20.09 1.74
CA SER A 66 -4.04 19.41 2.39
C SER A 66 -3.89 17.90 2.20
N PRO A 67 -3.21 17.19 3.13
CA PRO A 67 -2.95 15.77 2.99
C PRO A 67 -4.25 14.95 3.04
N ARG A 68 -4.58 14.34 1.90
CA ARG A 68 -5.74 13.48 1.69
C ARG A 68 -5.42 12.36 0.69
N ALA A 69 -6.21 11.30 0.74
CA ALA A 69 -6.18 10.28 -0.30
C ALA A 69 -6.78 10.87 -1.59
N GLU A 70 -6.07 10.71 -2.70
CA GLU A 70 -6.41 11.28 -4.00
C GLU A 70 -6.64 10.18 -5.03
N PRO A 71 -7.74 10.22 -5.80
CA PRO A 71 -7.94 9.32 -6.92
C PRO A 71 -6.91 9.59 -8.02
N ARG A 72 -6.36 8.52 -8.60
CA ARG A 72 -5.37 8.57 -9.69
C ARG A 72 -5.82 7.87 -10.95
N ALA A 73 -6.76 6.93 -10.86
CA ALA A 73 -7.37 6.30 -12.02
C ALA A 73 -8.70 6.97 -12.38
N PRO A 74 -9.09 7.01 -13.68
CA PRO A 74 -10.39 7.56 -14.10
C PRO A 74 -11.57 6.92 -13.37
N TRP A 75 -11.45 5.63 -13.06
CA TRP A 75 -12.48 4.88 -12.34
C TRP A 75 -12.51 5.13 -10.82
N MET A 76 -11.60 5.92 -10.28
CA MET A 76 -11.69 6.39 -8.89
C MET A 76 -12.15 7.84 -8.79
N GLN A 77 -12.09 8.60 -9.87
CA GLN A 77 -12.44 10.03 -9.87
C GLN A 77 -13.94 10.28 -9.92
N GLN A 78 -14.71 9.22 -10.18
CA GLN A 78 -16.10 9.35 -10.52
C GLN A 78 -16.99 9.15 -9.30
N PRO A 79 -18.26 9.62 -9.34
CA PRO A 79 -19.09 9.69 -8.14
C PRO A 79 -19.50 8.34 -7.55
N TRP A 80 -19.30 7.22 -8.25
CA TRP A 80 -19.77 5.92 -7.76
C TRP A 80 -19.08 5.49 -6.47
N VAL A 81 -17.80 5.83 -6.28
CA VAL A 81 -17.07 5.49 -5.06
C VAL A 81 -17.80 6.04 -3.83
N GLU A 82 -18.19 7.32 -3.88
CA GLU A 82 -18.95 7.98 -2.80
C GLU A 82 -20.42 7.53 -2.75
N ARG A 83 -21.02 7.08 -3.86
CA ARG A 83 -22.40 6.55 -3.86
C ARG A 83 -22.47 5.17 -3.23
N GLU A 84 -21.47 4.32 -3.47
CA GLU A 84 -21.40 2.96 -2.96
C GLU A 84 -20.89 2.94 -1.52
N ASP A 85 -19.93 3.80 -1.20
CA ASP A 85 -19.33 3.93 0.13
C ASP A 85 -19.12 5.41 0.47
N SER A 86 -20.18 6.01 1.04
CA SER A 86 -20.13 7.40 1.49
C SER A 86 -19.04 7.57 2.54
N GLY A 87 -18.07 8.45 2.27
CA GLY A 87 -16.93 8.65 3.16
C GLY A 87 -15.75 7.71 2.93
N TYR A 88 -15.72 6.97 1.82
CA TYR A 88 -14.55 6.19 1.40
C TYR A 88 -13.25 7.01 1.46
N TRP A 89 -13.25 8.22 0.88
CA TRP A 89 -12.06 9.07 0.81
C TRP A 89 -11.61 9.58 2.18
N ASP A 90 -12.55 9.88 3.08
CA ASP A 90 -12.24 10.33 4.43
C ASP A 90 -11.65 9.18 5.26
N ARG A 91 -12.24 8.00 5.17
CA ARG A 91 -11.73 6.80 5.84
C ARG A 91 -10.34 6.41 5.33
N GLU A 92 -10.14 6.42 4.02
CA GLU A 92 -8.84 6.14 3.41
C GLU A 92 -7.79 7.17 3.80
N THR A 93 -8.17 8.45 3.84
CA THR A 93 -7.32 9.54 4.34
C THR A 93 -6.90 9.32 5.79
N GLN A 94 -7.84 8.95 6.66
CA GLN A 94 -7.57 8.72 8.08
C GLN A 94 -6.65 7.52 8.28
N ASN A 95 -6.86 6.43 7.53
CA ASN A 95 -5.98 5.26 7.54
C ASN A 95 -4.55 5.62 7.16
N LEU A 96 -4.37 6.38 6.07
CA LEU A 96 -3.05 6.78 5.59
C LEU A 96 -2.34 7.76 6.54
N LYS A 97 -3.09 8.66 7.21
CA LYS A 97 -2.56 9.47 8.32
C LYS A 97 -2.13 8.62 9.52
N GLY A 98 -2.89 7.58 9.84
CA GLY A 98 -2.52 6.59 10.87
C GLY A 98 -1.22 5.87 10.52
N HIS A 99 -1.08 5.38 9.29
CA HIS A 99 0.17 4.77 8.81
C HIS A 99 1.35 5.72 8.87
N ALA A 100 1.19 6.99 8.46
CA ALA A 100 2.24 8.00 8.56
C ALA A 100 2.79 8.12 10.00
N GLN A 101 1.91 8.12 10.99
CA GLN A 101 2.31 8.18 12.40
C GLN A 101 3.02 6.89 12.86
N THR A 102 2.50 5.72 12.51
CA THR A 102 3.13 4.43 12.83
C THR A 102 4.54 4.33 12.25
N PHE A 103 4.71 4.70 10.97
CA PHE A 103 6.00 4.70 10.32
C PHE A 103 6.95 5.74 10.93
N ARG A 104 6.44 6.89 11.37
CA ARG A 104 7.25 7.88 12.11
C ARG A 104 7.81 7.32 13.40
N VAL A 105 7.01 6.58 14.17
CA VAL A 105 7.47 5.89 15.39
C VAL A 105 8.49 4.81 15.01
N GLY A 106 8.22 4.02 13.97
CA GLY A 106 9.14 3.03 13.43
C GLY A 106 10.52 3.60 13.07
N LEU A 107 10.58 4.75 12.41
CA LEU A 107 11.85 5.44 12.11
C LEU A 107 12.61 5.84 13.37
N LYS A 108 11.92 6.25 14.44
CA LYS A 108 12.58 6.60 15.71
C LYS A 108 13.19 5.36 16.37
N ILE A 109 12.46 4.24 16.36
CA ILE A 109 12.90 2.95 16.90
C ILE A 109 14.11 2.43 16.12
N LEU A 110 14.02 2.37 14.79
CA LEU A 110 15.11 1.89 13.92
C LEU A 110 16.39 2.69 14.11
N ARG A 111 16.29 4.02 14.18
CA ARG A 111 17.45 4.88 14.48
C ARG A 111 18.12 4.55 15.81
N GLY A 112 17.33 4.23 16.84
CA GLY A 112 17.86 3.78 18.13
C GLY A 112 18.60 2.43 18.02
N TYR A 113 17.99 1.46 17.36
CA TYR A 113 18.60 0.12 17.17
C TYR A 113 19.93 0.18 16.41
N TYR A 114 20.02 1.03 15.38
CA TYR A 114 21.23 1.18 14.58
C TYR A 114 22.21 2.23 15.13
N ASN A 115 21.98 2.74 16.35
CA ASN A 115 22.79 3.78 16.98
C ASN A 115 23.06 4.98 16.05
N GLN A 116 22.05 5.34 15.25
CA GLN A 116 22.12 6.45 14.31
C GLN A 116 21.85 7.77 15.05
N SER A 117 22.60 8.80 14.70
CA SER A 117 22.37 10.16 15.15
C SER A 117 21.05 10.71 14.63
N ARG A 118 20.63 11.86 15.17
CA ARG A 118 19.44 12.56 14.64
C ARG A 118 19.60 12.96 13.18
N ASP A 119 20.85 13.14 12.75
CA ASP A 119 21.25 13.61 11.42
C ASP A 119 21.43 12.46 10.41
N GLY A 120 21.21 11.21 10.84
CA GLY A 120 21.35 10.02 9.99
C GLY A 120 22.76 9.42 10.00
N GLU A 121 23.74 10.13 10.58
CA GLU A 121 25.11 9.64 10.71
C GLU A 121 25.25 8.56 11.80
N PRO A 122 25.99 7.48 11.58
CA PRO A 122 26.32 6.50 12.62
C PRO A 122 27.05 7.17 13.79
N ARG A 123 26.65 6.88 15.03
CA ARG A 123 27.42 7.31 16.21
C ARG A 123 28.36 6.18 16.65
N GLY A 124 29.62 6.25 16.21
CA GLY A 124 30.68 5.34 16.66
C GLY A 124 30.79 4.04 15.86
N PRO A 125 31.67 3.10 16.28
CA PRO A 125 31.83 1.83 15.58
C PRO A 125 30.49 1.09 15.58
N GLY A 126 30.24 0.33 14.51
CA GLY A 126 28.95 -0.28 14.16
C GLY A 126 28.33 -1.18 15.25
N PRO A 127 27.24 -1.91 14.92
CA PRO A 127 26.47 -2.65 15.91
C PRO A 127 27.39 -3.49 16.81
N VAL A 128 27.23 -3.33 18.12
CA VAL A 128 27.91 -4.19 19.09
C VAL A 128 27.30 -5.58 18.94
N THR A 129 27.89 -6.40 18.07
CA THR A 129 27.74 -7.85 18.12
C THR A 129 28.39 -8.28 19.43
N ALA A 130 27.61 -8.41 20.48
CA ALA A 130 28.02 -9.25 21.59
C ALA A 130 28.20 -10.66 21.02
N PRO A 131 29.39 -11.29 21.14
CA PRO A 131 29.53 -12.69 20.80
C PRO A 131 28.53 -13.48 21.64
N ILE A 132 27.79 -14.39 21.00
CA ILE A 132 26.96 -15.37 21.71
C ILE A 132 27.93 -16.12 22.66
N PRO A 133 27.69 -16.13 23.99
CA PRO A 133 28.53 -16.90 24.90
C PRO A 133 28.48 -18.38 24.49
N THR A 134 29.63 -18.95 24.12
CA THR A 134 29.75 -20.36 23.71
C THR A 134 29.85 -21.31 24.90
N ASP A 135 29.93 -20.79 26.12
CA ASP A 135 29.95 -21.61 27.32
C ASP A 135 28.51 -21.97 27.68
N GLY A 136 28.09 -23.13 27.19
CA GLY A 136 26.88 -23.80 27.68
C GLY A 136 26.95 -23.98 29.19
N PRO A 137 25.79 -24.03 29.89
CA PRO A 137 25.79 -24.25 31.33
C PRO A 137 26.50 -25.58 31.62
N GLY A 138 27.64 -25.50 32.32
CA GLY A 138 28.37 -26.67 32.79
C GLY A 138 27.43 -27.56 33.62
N SER A 139 27.41 -28.85 33.28
CA SER A 139 26.71 -29.85 34.08
C SER A 139 27.21 -29.80 35.52
N PRO A 140 26.31 -29.76 36.52
CA PRO A 140 26.72 -29.95 37.90
C PRO A 140 27.14 -31.42 38.10
N GLU A 141 28.20 -31.61 38.88
CA GLU A 141 28.69 -32.93 39.34
C GLU A 141 27.64 -33.71 40.14
#